data_AF-A0A286Y1X6-F1
#
_entry.id   AF-A0A286Y1X6-F1
#
_cell.length_a   1.000
_cell.length_b   1.000
_cell.length_c   1.000
_cell.angle_alpha   90.00
_cell.angle_beta   90.00
_cell.angle_gamma   90.00
#
_symmetry.space_group_name_H-M   'P 1'
#
loop_
_entity.id
_entity.type
_entity.pdbx_description
1 polymer ?
#
loop_
_entity_poly.entity_id
_entity_poly.type
_entity_poly.pdbx_seq_one_letter_code
_entity_poly.pdbx_strand_id
1 'polypeptide(L)' 'MEPGKMAPSKNAPRDALVMAQILKDMGITEYEPRVINQMLEFAFRYVTTILDDAKIYSSHAKKPNVDADDVRLAIQCRAD' A
#
# COMPACT_ATOMS: atom_id res chain seq x y z
N MET A 1 -32.95 4.84 -4.83
CA MET A 1 -31.50 5.08 -4.98
C MET A 1 -31.04 5.56 -3.62
N GLU A 2 -30.51 4.66 -2.79
CA GLU A 2 -30.17 5.00 -1.39
C GLU A 2 -28.84 5.75 -1.34
N PRO A 3 -28.79 6.95 -0.71
CA PRO A 3 -27.55 7.67 -0.49
C PRO A 3 -26.85 7.11 0.75
N GLY A 4 -25.52 7.02 0.72
CA GLY A 4 -24.74 7.10 1.97
C GLY A 4 -24.27 5.80 2.61
N LYS A 5 -23.58 4.94 1.85
CA LYS A 5 -22.45 4.16 2.42
C LYS A 5 -21.13 4.80 1.98
N MET A 6 -20.93 6.07 2.33
CA MET A 6 -19.79 6.90 1.86
C MET A 6 -18.58 6.88 2.79
N ALA A 7 -18.62 6.17 3.92
CA ALA A 7 -17.46 6.04 4.81
C ALA A 7 -17.34 4.61 5.35
N PRO A 8 -16.11 4.09 5.54
CA PRO A 8 -15.90 2.86 6.28
C PRO A 8 -16.52 3.01 7.68
N SER A 9 -17.25 1.99 8.13
CA SER A 9 -17.80 1.96 9.48
C SER A 9 -16.66 2.09 10.50
N LYS A 10 -16.94 2.60 11.71
CA LYS A 10 -15.94 2.68 12.80
C LYS A 10 -15.32 1.32 13.18
N ASN A 11 -15.89 0.23 12.68
CA ASN A 11 -15.42 -1.15 12.85
C ASN A 11 -14.57 -1.66 11.66
N ALA A 12 -14.25 -0.81 10.69
CA ALA A 12 -13.40 -1.19 9.57
C ALA A 12 -11.95 -1.44 10.03
N PRO A 13 -11.19 -2.29 9.31
CA PRO A 13 -9.78 -2.50 9.57
C PRO A 13 -9.00 -1.18 9.59
N ARG A 14 -7.95 -1.11 10.42
CA ARG A 14 -7.14 0.10 10.57
C ARG A 14 -6.61 0.65 9.25
N ASP A 15 -6.14 -0.22 8.36
CA ASP A 15 -5.58 0.19 7.07
C ASP A 15 -6.64 0.78 6.13
N ALA A 16 -7.88 0.30 6.21
CA ALA A 16 -8.99 0.88 5.47
C ALA A 16 -9.34 2.29 5.98
N LEU A 17 -9.28 2.51 7.30
CA LEU A 17 -9.46 3.84 7.90
C LEU A 17 -8.34 4.80 7.50
N VAL A 18 -7.09 4.33 7.48
CA VAL A 18 -5.94 5.13 7.02
C VAL A 18 -6.08 5.48 5.54
N MET A 19 -6.47 4.52 4.69
CA MET A 19 -6.68 4.77 3.26
C MET A 19 -7.81 5.78 3.02
N ALA A 20 -8.91 5.69 3.76
CA ALA A 20 -9.99 6.68 3.71
C ALA A 20 -9.52 8.08 4.14
N GLN A 21 -8.63 8.16 5.14
CA GLN A 21 -8.04 9.42 5.56
C GLN A 21 -7.12 10.00 4.49
N ILE A 22 -6.30 9.18 3.82
CA ILE A 22 -5.46 9.61 2.70
C ILE A 22 -6.31 10.20 1.57
N LEU A 23 -7.42 9.54 1.19
CA LEU A 23 -8.35 10.06 0.17
C LEU A 23 -8.93 11.42 0.59
N LYS A 24 -9.31 11.56 1.87
CA LYS A 24 -9.83 12.81 2.43
C LYS A 24 -8.79 13.93 2.41
N ASP A 25 -7.54 13.64 2.77
CA ASP A 25 -6.44 14.62 2.78
C ASP A 25 -6.08 15.09 1.36
N MET A 26 -6.32 14.25 0.34
CA MET A 26 -6.23 14.62 -1.08
C MET A 26 -7.46 15.37 -1.61
N GLY A 27 -8.45 15.67 -0.75
CA GLY A 27 -9.68 16.35 -1.13
C GLY A 27 -10.73 15.47 -1.80
N ILE A 28 -10.54 14.14 -1.82
CA ILE A 28 -11.48 13.19 -2.41
C ILE A 28 -12.48 12.75 -1.33
N THR A 29 -13.66 13.38 -1.33
CA THR A 29 -14.72 13.14 -0.33
C THR A 29 -15.81 12.19 -0.80
N GLU A 30 -15.91 11.96 -2.12
CA GLU A 30 -16.90 11.08 -2.74
C GLU A 30 -16.20 10.02 -3.56
N TYR A 31 -16.35 8.76 -3.13
CA TYR A 31 -15.79 7.59 -3.82
C TYR A 31 -16.63 6.36 -3.49
N GLU A 32 -16.60 5.36 -4.37
CA GLU A 32 -17.24 4.08 -4.10
C GLU A 32 -16.45 3.30 -3.04
N PRO A 33 -17.12 2.57 -2.12
CA PRO A 33 -16.44 1.76 -1.10
C PRO A 33 -15.39 0.79 -1.65
N ARG A 34 -15.57 0.33 -2.89
CA ARG A 34 -14.64 -0.57 -3.58
C ARG A 34 -13.27 0.07 -3.86
N VAL A 35 -13.21 1.40 -3.97
CA VAL A 35 -11.94 2.13 -4.21
C VAL A 35 -10.96 1.89 -3.06
N ILE A 36 -11.42 1.89 -1.81
CA ILE A 36 -10.57 1.58 -0.65
C ILE A 36 -9.96 0.17 -0.80
N ASN A 37 -10.78 -0.83 -1.14
CA ASN A 37 -10.30 -2.20 -1.32
C ASN A 37 -9.30 -2.31 -2.46
N GLN A 38 -9.53 -1.61 -3.59
CA GLN A 38 -8.59 -1.58 -4.71
C GLN A 38 -7.26 -0.93 -4.33
N MET A 39 -7.29 0.18 -3.59
CA MET A 39 -6.08 0.86 -3.13
C MET A 39 -5.30 0.01 -2.13
N LEU A 40 -5.98 -0.71 -1.24
CA LEU A 40 -5.35 -1.66 -0.32
C LEU A 40 -4.72 -2.82 -1.07
N GLU A 41 -5.41 -3.40 -2.05
CA GLU A 41 -4.88 -4.48 -2.88
C GLU A 41 -3.65 -4.03 -3.68
N PHE A 42 -3.69 -2.82 -4.25
CA PHE A 42 -2.54 -2.21 -4.92
C PHE A 42 -1.36 -2.03 -3.96
N ALA A 43 -1.59 -1.42 -2.80
CA ALA A 43 -0.54 -1.18 -1.81
C ALA A 43 0.10 -2.50 -1.36
N PHE A 44 -0.72 -3.52 -1.07
CA PHE A 44 -0.24 -4.82 -0.63
C PHE A 44 0.58 -5.52 -1.72
N ARG A 45 0.09 -5.54 -2.96
CA ARG A 45 0.84 -6.12 -4.10
C ARG A 45 2.15 -5.37 -4.34
N TYR A 46 2.12 -4.04 -4.35
CA TYR A 46 3.31 -3.22 -4.57
C TYR A 46 4.37 -3.48 -3.49
N VAL A 47 4.01 -3.39 -2.21
CA VAL A 47 4.95 -3.64 -1.10
C VAL A 47 5.49 -5.06 -1.12
N THR A 48 4.64 -6.07 -1.37
CA THR A 48 5.09 -7.47 -1.45
C THR A 48 6.14 -7.64 -2.54
N THR A 49 5.90 -7.08 -3.73
CA THR A 49 6.86 -7.17 -4.82
C THR A 49 8.18 -6.47 -4.54
N ILE A 50 8.15 -5.28 -3.92
CA ILE A 50 9.37 -4.56 -3.53
C ILE A 50 10.16 -5.37 -2.50
N LEU A 51 9.48 -5.99 -1.53
CA LEU A 51 10.14 -6.80 -0.51
C LEU A 51 10.71 -8.11 -1.06
N ASP A 52 10.09 -8.71 -2.08
CA ASP A 52 10.64 -9.89 -2.75
C ASP A 52 11.91 -9.54 -3.54
N ASP A 53 11.93 -8.41 -4.25
CA ASP A 53 13.13 -7.91 -4.92
C ASP A 53 14.24 -7.57 -3.89
N ALA A 54 13.89 -6.91 -2.79
CA ALA A 54 14.84 -6.59 -1.72
C ALA A 54 15.45 -7.85 -1.07
N LYS A 55 14.67 -8.93 -0.89
CA LYS A 55 15.20 -10.23 -0.42
C LYS A 55 16.21 -10.82 -1.39
N ILE A 56 15.95 -10.71 -2.70
CA ILE A 56 16.86 -11.18 -3.74
C ILE A 56 18.19 -10.41 -3.64
N TYR A 57 18.14 -9.07 -3.54
CA TYR A 57 19.34 -8.25 -3.41
C TYR A 57 20.14 -8.51 -2.13
N SER A 58 19.47 -8.61 -0.98
CA SER A 58 20.09 -9.00 0.28
C SER A 58 20.79 -10.35 0.18
N SER A 59 20.16 -11.33 -0.47
CA SER A 59 20.71 -12.67 -0.69
C SER A 59 21.94 -12.64 -1.60
N HIS A 60 21.90 -11.88 -2.70
CA HIS A 60 23.06 -11.66 -3.57
C HIS A 60 24.24 -11.00 -2.85
N ALA A 61 23.95 -10.07 -1.94
CA ALA A 61 24.94 -9.42 -1.08
C ALA A 61 25.41 -10.30 0.11
N LYS A 62 24.86 -11.52 0.25
CA LYS A 62 25.14 -12.46 1.35
C LYS A 62 24.86 -11.86 2.74
N LYS A 63 23.91 -10.92 2.82
CA LYS A 63 23.47 -10.34 4.08
C LYS A 63 22.54 -11.32 4.82
N PRO A 64 22.60 -11.39 6.16
CA PRO A 64 21.72 -12.27 6.93
C PRO A 64 20.27 -11.79 6.99
N ASN A 65 20.04 -10.48 6.83
CA ASN A 65 18.72 -9.85 6.87
C ASN A 65 18.65 -8.73 5.82
N VAL A 66 17.43 -8.47 5.33
CA VAL A 66 17.14 -7.32 4.46
C VAL A 66 17.30 -6.02 5.24
N ASP A 67 18.00 -5.06 4.66
CA ASP A 67 18.16 -3.71 5.23
C ASP A 67 17.50 -2.62 4.36
N ALA A 68 17.62 -1.37 4.81
CA ALA A 68 17.01 -0.23 4.13
C ALA A 68 17.64 0.04 2.75
N ASP A 69 18.90 -0.32 2.53
CA ASP A 69 19.57 -0.10 1.24
C ASP A 69 19.08 -1.11 0.20
N ASP A 70 18.79 -2.35 0.59
CA ASP A 70 18.17 -3.34 -0.29
C ASP A 70 16.76 -2.90 -0.75
N VAL A 71 15.97 -2.31 0.16
CA VAL A 71 14.64 -1.78 -0.16
C VAL A 71 14.74 -0.54 -1.06
N ARG A 72 15.69 0.37 -0.81
CA ARG A 72 15.92 1.54 -1.68
C ARG A 72 16.30 1.11 -3.10
N LEU A 73 17.16 0.11 -3.22
CA LEU A 73 17.55 -0.45 -4.52
C LEU A 73 16.34 -1.05 -5.25
N ALA A 74 15.51 -1.83 -4.56
CA ALA A 74 14.27 -2.39 -5.14
C ALA A 74 13.27 -1.35 -5.62
N ILE A 75 13.12 -0.25 -4.89
CA ILE A 75 12.27 0.86 -5.33
C ILE A 75 12.84 1.53 -6.58
N GLN A 76 14.16 1.77 -6.62
CA GLN A 76 14.81 2.42 -7.76
C GLN A 76 14.72 1.55 -9.03
N CYS A 77 15.00 0.25 -8.93
CA CYS A 77 14.95 -0.65 -10.08
C CYS A 77 13.55 -0.86 -10.67
N ARG A 78 12.48 -0.51 -9.94
CA ARG A 78 11.09 -0.54 -10.42
C ARG A 78 10.59 0.79 -10.99
N ALA A 79 11.27 1.88 -10.66
CA ALA A 79 10.89 3.22 -11.12
C ALA A 79 11.51 3.57 -12.48
N ASP A 80 12.55 2.84 -12.89
CA ASP A 80 13.08 2.74 -14.26
C ASP A 80 12.23 1.79 -15.12
#